data_AF-A0A946WKE8-F1
#
_entry.id   AF-A0A946WKE8-F1
#
_cell.length_a   1.000
_cell.length_b   1.000
_cell.length_c   1.000
_cell.angle_alpha   90.00
_cell.angle_beta   90.00
_cell.angle_gamma   90.00
#
_symmetry.space_group_name_H-M   'P 1'
#
loop_
_entity.id
_entity.type
_entity.pdbx_description
1 polymer ?
#
loop_
_entity_poly.entity_id
_entity_poly.type
_entity_poly.pdbx_seq_one_letter_code
_entity_poly.pdbx_strand_id
1 'polypeptide(L)'
;MEIKLNSILTTLVLAVLIFFFIADKNGTYLIGSEVQVYLLLAVTLVALVINSRFNNEFLEILNVVFVIFYICRIPFIFSADLSSMVIMRDVDISHIQWYLVVLAFQYLSLIICILTVNPRIPRWHLENPISEYIFRRILVFSFIVILFNVILTAFWLDLNKQVLSNIPSILKTIFTIKSAIVVILLSSFMVEKKIFLKYKYFVVFCLLLGIGSITYEGGKSAVLLVILLTYLVMVVLRGPMVFRLRGLIILAVSTLGAFISYYIGSIFRSHQLRGGISDGSIFFQLYQNIVHKADIFDWLHAISFRMGYLDFYIEVVSNPAYKAYVSFTYYFKAILDKLTPGFDIFNVPFMSRMLYPSYFESSSTVMNSRLVTVFGESYLLFGFFSFCLFLPLLFLFKYALSSVRTSSRLSDALFYMYLVYLFYWWLTGMGLDMWVTFVVYEGIFTFSIIGLIWFWSRRESLNTSV
;
A
#
# COMPACT_ATOMS: atom_id res chain seq x y z
N MET A 1 19.35 10.30 20.90
CA MET A 1 17.94 10.74 20.92
C MET A 1 17.11 9.73 20.14
N GLU A 2 16.13 9.13 20.81
CA GLU A 2 15.17 8.21 20.20
C GLU A 2 13.83 8.94 20.04
N ILE A 3 13.27 8.89 18.83
CA ILE A 3 12.05 9.60 18.46
C ILE A 3 11.02 8.55 18.06
N LYS A 4 9.90 8.48 18.78
CA LYS A 4 8.81 7.55 18.44
C LYS A 4 8.06 8.02 17.19
N LEU A 5 7.61 7.10 16.35
CA LEU A 5 6.82 7.42 15.16
C LEU A 5 5.56 8.22 15.52
N ASN A 6 4.85 7.83 16.59
CA ASN A 6 3.68 8.56 17.09
C ASN A 6 4.00 10.04 17.40
N SER A 7 5.20 10.36 17.90
CA SER A 7 5.62 11.75 18.13
C SER A 7 5.77 12.52 16.82
N ILE A 8 6.35 11.89 15.79
CA ILE A 8 6.48 12.50 14.45
C ILE A 8 5.08 12.76 13.86
N LEU A 9 4.19 11.78 13.93
CA LEU A 9 2.81 11.92 13.45
C LEU A 9 2.06 13.01 14.22
N THR A 10 2.24 13.11 15.54
CA THR A 10 1.62 14.17 16.36
C THR A 10 2.11 15.55 15.93
N THR A 11 3.42 15.71 15.71
CA THR A 11 3.98 16.97 15.21
C THR A 11 3.42 17.33 13.84
N LEU A 12 3.24 16.35 12.94
CA LEU A 12 2.63 16.59 11.62
C LEU A 12 1.18 17.06 11.74
N VAL A 13 0.36 16.41 12.58
CA VAL A 13 -1.04 16.82 12.78
C VAL A 13 -1.12 18.21 13.40
N LEU A 14 -0.25 18.54 14.36
CA LEU A 14 -0.18 19.89 14.94
C LEU A 14 0.28 20.94 13.92
N ALA A 15 1.23 20.61 13.04
CA ALA A 15 1.65 21.50 11.96
C ALA A 15 0.50 21.78 10.99
N VAL A 16 -0.29 20.75 10.62
CA VAL A 16 -1.49 20.92 9.78
C VAL A 16 -2.55 21.75 10.50
N LEU A 17 -2.75 21.54 11.81
CA LEU A 17 -3.70 22.34 12.61
C LEU A 17 -3.33 23.83 12.60
N ILE A 18 -2.05 24.16 12.87
CA ILE A 18 -1.55 25.53 12.85
C ILE A 18 -1.70 26.14 11.46
N PHE A 19 -1.31 25.40 10.42
CA PHE A 19 -1.47 25.83 9.03
C PHE A 19 -2.94 26.15 8.70
N PHE A 20 -3.84 25.21 8.99
CA PHE A 20 -5.27 25.35 8.69
C PHE A 20 -5.91 26.52 9.46
N PHE A 21 -5.46 26.78 10.69
CA PHE A 21 -5.93 27.92 11.47
C PHE A 21 -5.61 29.25 10.77
N ILE A 22 -4.40 29.40 10.23
CA ILE A 22 -3.89 30.65 9.63
C ILE A 22 -4.33 30.82 8.17
N ALA A 23 -4.45 29.73 7.40
CA ALA A 23 -4.70 29.79 5.96
C ALA A 23 -6.03 30.49 5.60
N ASP A 24 -6.09 31.19 4.46
CA ASP A 24 -7.35 31.71 3.92
C ASP A 24 -8.14 30.57 3.24
N LYS A 25 -9.41 30.39 3.62
CA LYS A 25 -10.27 29.29 3.15
C LYS A 25 -11.03 29.66 1.89
N ASN A 26 -11.03 30.94 1.51
CA ASN A 26 -11.73 31.43 0.33
C ASN A 26 -11.26 30.70 -0.94
N GLY A 27 -12.21 30.25 -1.77
CA GLY A 27 -11.92 29.52 -3.00
C GLY A 27 -11.57 28.03 -2.81
N THR A 28 -11.54 27.52 -1.58
CA THR A 28 -11.39 26.08 -1.31
C THR A 28 -12.75 25.40 -1.09
N TYR A 29 -12.80 24.08 -1.32
CA TYR A 29 -14.01 23.29 -1.00
C TYR A 29 -14.23 23.12 0.52
N LEU A 30 -13.29 23.55 1.35
CA LEU A 30 -13.38 23.48 2.82
C LEU A 30 -14.01 24.73 3.44
N ILE A 31 -14.46 25.69 2.63
CA ILE A 31 -15.14 26.89 3.10
C ILE A 31 -16.37 26.53 3.95
N GLY A 32 -16.46 27.09 5.17
CA GLY A 32 -17.53 26.79 6.11
C GLY A 32 -17.45 25.41 6.78
N SER A 33 -16.38 24.64 6.54
CA SER A 33 -16.17 23.31 7.15
C SER A 33 -15.14 23.32 8.28
N GLU A 34 -14.85 24.49 8.86
CA GLU A 34 -13.74 24.67 9.80
C GLU A 34 -13.92 23.81 11.06
N VAL A 35 -15.13 23.82 11.63
CA VAL A 35 -15.45 23.05 12.86
C VAL A 35 -15.25 21.55 12.63
N GLN A 36 -15.62 21.04 11.45
CA GLN A 36 -15.53 19.63 11.10
C GLN A 36 -14.09 19.21 10.82
N VAL A 37 -13.28 20.08 10.21
CA VAL A 37 -11.82 19.85 10.09
C VAL A 37 -11.15 19.86 11.46
N TYR A 38 -11.50 20.78 12.36
CA TYR A 38 -10.97 20.78 13.73
C TYR A 38 -11.37 19.52 14.51
N LEU A 39 -12.62 19.05 14.37
CA LEU A 39 -13.07 17.78 14.94
C LEU A 39 -12.22 16.61 14.42
N LEU A 40 -12.00 16.55 13.11
CA LEU A 40 -11.20 15.50 12.49
C LEU A 40 -9.76 15.47 13.04
N LEU A 41 -9.11 16.64 13.09
CA LEU A 41 -7.76 16.80 13.64
C LEU A 41 -7.70 16.44 15.12
N ALA A 42 -8.70 16.84 15.91
CA ALA A 42 -8.80 16.50 17.33
C ALA A 42 -8.94 15.00 17.54
N VAL A 43 -9.80 14.33 16.77
CA VAL A 43 -9.96 12.86 16.81
C VAL A 43 -8.63 12.17 16.44
N THR A 44 -7.91 12.66 15.43
CA THR A 44 -6.58 12.12 15.09
C THR A 44 -5.55 12.32 16.20
N LEU A 45 -5.52 13.47 16.87
CA LEU A 45 -4.63 13.68 18.02
C LEU A 45 -4.96 12.71 19.17
N VAL A 46 -6.24 12.54 19.48
CA VAL A 46 -6.69 11.57 20.50
C VAL A 46 -6.26 10.15 20.11
N ALA A 47 -6.42 9.74 18.85
CA ALA A 47 -5.99 8.45 18.35
C ALA A 47 -4.48 8.20 18.51
N LEU A 48 -3.67 9.23 18.23
CA LEU A 48 -2.21 9.18 18.41
C LEU A 48 -1.81 9.10 19.88
N VAL A 49 -2.50 9.83 20.77
CA VAL A 49 -2.30 9.76 22.22
C VAL A 49 -2.65 8.37 22.74
N ILE A 50 -3.80 7.83 22.33
CA ILE A 50 -4.20 6.44 22.64
C ILE A 50 -3.10 5.48 22.18
N ASN A 51 -2.66 5.58 20.92
CA ASN A 51 -1.63 4.67 20.41
C ASN A 51 -0.30 4.79 21.17
N SER A 52 0.07 5.99 21.63
CA SER A 52 1.28 6.19 22.43
C SER A 52 1.24 5.47 23.78
N ARG A 53 0.04 5.21 24.32
CA ARG A 53 -0.18 4.48 25.57
C ARG A 53 -0.33 2.98 25.34
N PHE A 54 -1.12 2.59 24.35
CA PHE A 54 -1.44 1.18 24.08
C PHE A 54 -0.38 0.45 23.26
N ASN A 55 0.44 1.17 22.48
CA ASN A 55 1.50 0.63 21.64
C ASN A 55 1.01 -0.52 20.74
N ASN A 56 -0.17 -0.36 20.13
CA ASN A 56 -0.77 -1.38 19.28
C ASN A 56 -0.33 -1.18 17.82
N GLU A 57 0.12 -2.26 17.18
CA GLU A 57 0.71 -2.21 15.83
C GLU A 57 -0.30 -1.88 14.74
N PHE A 58 -1.51 -2.45 14.85
CA PHE A 58 -2.59 -2.20 13.90
C PHE A 58 -3.05 -0.74 14.01
N LEU A 59 -3.11 -0.21 15.23
CA LEU A 59 -3.41 1.19 15.46
C LEU A 59 -2.29 2.12 14.94
N GLU A 60 -1.01 1.73 15.06
CA GLU A 60 0.10 2.47 14.47
C GLU A 60 0.00 2.53 12.93
N ILE A 61 -0.25 1.39 12.27
CA ILE A 61 -0.43 1.34 10.81
C ILE A 61 -1.63 2.18 10.39
N LEU A 62 -2.76 2.08 11.09
CA LEU A 62 -3.94 2.90 10.84
C LEU A 62 -3.61 4.39 10.94
N ASN A 63 -2.92 4.81 12.01
CA ASN A 63 -2.55 6.22 12.21
C ASN A 63 -1.57 6.72 11.16
N VAL A 64 -0.61 5.91 10.72
CA VAL A 64 0.30 6.26 9.63
C VAL A 64 -0.48 6.50 8.34
N VAL A 65 -1.38 5.58 7.98
CA VAL A 65 -2.22 5.72 6.77
C VAL A 65 -3.11 6.96 6.89
N PHE A 66 -3.78 7.15 8.03
CA PHE A 66 -4.71 8.26 8.22
C PHE A 66 -4.01 9.62 8.16
N VAL A 67 -2.90 9.78 8.89
CA VAL A 67 -2.16 11.04 8.93
C VAL A 67 -1.57 11.37 7.56
N ILE A 68 -0.90 10.41 6.90
CA ILE A 68 -0.21 10.67 5.64
C ILE A 68 -1.20 10.92 4.49
N PHE A 69 -2.27 10.13 4.38
CA PHE A 69 -3.15 10.18 3.21
C PHE A 69 -4.42 11.03 3.42
N TYR A 70 -4.83 11.34 4.65
CA TYR A 70 -6.01 12.18 4.90
C TYR A 70 -5.62 13.54 5.47
N ILE A 71 -4.80 13.56 6.54
CA ILE A 71 -4.48 14.82 7.24
C ILE A 71 -3.46 15.66 6.47
N CYS A 72 -2.37 15.06 6.00
CA CYS A 72 -1.35 15.77 5.23
C CYS A 72 -1.87 16.26 3.87
N ARG A 73 -3.04 15.81 3.40
CA ARG A 73 -3.70 16.36 2.21
C ARG A 73 -4.24 17.76 2.44
N ILE A 74 -4.65 18.10 3.67
CA ILE A 74 -5.36 19.35 3.98
C ILE A 74 -4.59 20.58 3.50
N PRO A 75 -3.28 20.75 3.79
CA PRO A 75 -2.55 21.93 3.34
C PRO A 75 -2.52 22.11 1.82
N PHE A 76 -2.52 21.01 1.07
CA PHE A 76 -2.46 21.07 -0.39
C PHE A 76 -3.76 21.52 -1.04
N ILE A 77 -4.89 21.48 -0.33
CA ILE A 77 -6.19 21.95 -0.85
C ILE A 77 -6.19 23.48 -1.03
N PHE A 78 -5.31 24.18 -0.30
CA PHE A 78 -5.20 25.64 -0.31
C PHE A 78 -4.32 26.18 -1.44
N SER A 79 -3.66 25.30 -2.19
CA SER A 79 -2.80 25.72 -3.31
C SER A 79 -3.65 25.88 -4.57
N ALA A 80 -3.74 27.09 -5.11
CA ALA A 80 -4.55 27.41 -6.29
C ALA A 80 -4.19 26.56 -7.53
N ASP A 81 -2.92 26.17 -7.66
CA ASP A 81 -2.42 25.36 -8.79
C ASP A 81 -2.66 23.84 -8.62
N LEU A 82 -3.13 23.41 -7.44
CA LEU A 82 -3.35 21.99 -7.15
C LEU A 82 -4.82 21.65 -7.34
N SER A 83 -5.11 21.02 -8.47
CA SER A 83 -6.45 20.51 -8.76
C SER A 83 -6.96 19.54 -7.69
N SER A 84 -8.08 19.89 -7.05
CA SER A 84 -8.84 18.99 -6.20
C SER A 84 -9.79 18.12 -7.03
N MET A 85 -9.83 16.82 -6.76
CA MET A 85 -10.80 15.92 -7.41
C MET A 85 -12.24 16.26 -7.03
N VAL A 86 -12.46 16.89 -5.86
CA VAL A 86 -13.77 17.34 -5.40
C VAL A 86 -14.28 18.48 -6.29
N ILE A 87 -13.41 19.45 -6.60
CA ILE A 87 -13.76 20.62 -7.44
C ILE A 87 -13.86 20.20 -8.91
N MET A 88 -12.90 19.41 -9.41
CA MET A 88 -12.92 18.92 -10.80
C MET A 88 -14.14 18.04 -11.14
N ARG A 89 -14.84 17.53 -10.13
CA ARG A 89 -15.96 16.60 -10.29
C ARG A 89 -17.28 17.17 -9.80
N ASP A 90 -17.35 18.49 -9.66
CA ASP A 90 -18.56 19.23 -9.27
C ASP A 90 -19.29 18.62 -8.07
N VAL A 91 -18.52 18.12 -7.09
CA VAL A 91 -19.10 17.60 -5.85
C VAL A 91 -19.77 18.76 -5.12
N ASP A 92 -21.03 18.57 -4.74
CA ASP A 92 -21.78 19.58 -3.99
C ASP A 92 -21.08 19.89 -2.64
N ILE A 93 -20.57 21.12 -2.56
CA ILE A 93 -19.80 21.63 -1.43
C ILE A 93 -20.66 21.67 -0.16
N SER A 94 -21.98 21.82 -0.29
CA SER A 94 -22.90 21.92 0.84
C SER A 94 -22.87 20.67 1.74
N HIS A 95 -22.55 19.50 1.17
CA HIS A 95 -22.51 18.22 1.89
C HIS A 95 -21.14 17.87 2.48
N ILE A 96 -20.08 18.63 2.16
CA ILE A 96 -18.70 18.31 2.59
C ILE A 96 -18.57 18.35 4.10
N GLN A 97 -19.22 19.31 4.76
CA GLN A 97 -19.26 19.40 6.23
C GLN A 97 -19.72 18.06 6.83
N TRP A 98 -20.83 17.52 6.31
CA TRP A 98 -21.37 16.25 6.79
C TRP A 98 -20.42 15.09 6.55
N TYR A 99 -19.82 14.99 5.36
CA TYR A 99 -18.89 13.92 5.03
C TYR A 99 -17.64 13.92 5.91
N LEU A 100 -17.14 15.09 6.31
CA LEU A 100 -16.02 15.19 7.25
C LEU A 100 -16.38 14.67 8.65
N VAL A 101 -17.61 14.94 9.13
CA VAL A 101 -18.12 14.37 10.38
C VAL A 101 -18.22 12.85 10.28
N VAL A 102 -18.76 12.34 9.17
CA VAL A 102 -18.83 10.90 8.92
C VAL A 102 -17.43 10.30 8.91
N LEU A 103 -16.45 10.90 8.22
CA LEU A 103 -15.06 10.41 8.21
C LEU A 103 -14.46 10.34 9.63
N ALA A 104 -14.64 11.38 10.43
CA ALA A 104 -14.16 11.41 11.81
C ALA A 104 -14.81 10.30 12.64
N PHE A 105 -16.12 10.08 12.50
CA PHE A 105 -16.85 9.00 13.14
C PHE A 105 -16.36 7.61 12.69
N GLN A 106 -16.19 7.41 11.38
CA GLN A 106 -15.73 6.14 10.79
C GLN A 106 -14.33 5.77 11.29
N TYR A 107 -13.43 6.76 11.34
CA TYR A 107 -12.09 6.59 11.87
C TYR A 107 -12.10 6.27 13.37
N LEU A 108 -12.90 6.98 14.17
CA LEU A 108 -13.08 6.71 15.60
C LEU A 108 -13.66 5.32 15.86
N SER A 109 -14.66 4.91 15.07
CA SER A 109 -15.26 3.58 15.12
C SER A 109 -14.22 2.49 14.89
N LEU A 110 -13.36 2.64 13.87
CA LEU A 110 -12.29 1.69 13.60
C LEU A 110 -11.25 1.65 14.73
N ILE A 111 -10.90 2.79 15.34
CA ILE A 111 -10.02 2.86 16.51
C ILE A 111 -10.62 2.06 17.68
N ILE A 112 -11.89 2.30 18.01
CA ILE A 112 -12.59 1.60 19.09
C ILE A 112 -12.62 0.09 18.81
N CYS A 113 -12.88 -0.32 17.57
CA CYS A 113 -12.87 -1.73 17.17
C CYS A 113 -11.47 -2.35 17.36
N ILE A 114 -10.39 -1.66 16.97
CA ILE A 114 -9.01 -2.13 17.17
C ILE A 114 -8.68 -2.25 18.66
N LEU A 115 -9.09 -1.30 19.49
CA LEU A 115 -8.86 -1.37 20.93
C LEU A 115 -9.65 -2.52 21.59
N THR A 116 -10.89 -2.73 21.16
CA THR A 116 -11.77 -3.78 21.69
C THR A 116 -11.25 -5.17 21.34
N VAL A 117 -10.89 -5.39 20.07
CA VAL A 117 -10.37 -6.69 19.63
C VAL A 117 -8.92 -6.87 20.10
N ASN A 118 -8.11 -5.81 20.06
CA ASN A 118 -6.69 -5.76 20.39
C ASN A 118 -5.89 -6.87 19.66
N PRO A 119 -5.86 -6.88 18.31
CA PRO A 119 -5.00 -7.78 17.57
C PRO A 119 -3.53 -7.44 17.88
N ARG A 120 -2.74 -8.45 18.22
CA ARG A 120 -1.31 -8.32 18.58
C ARG A 120 -0.48 -9.42 17.92
N ILE A 121 0.69 -9.04 17.45
CA ILE A 121 1.65 -9.96 16.84
C ILE A 121 2.43 -10.69 17.95
N PRO A 122 2.38 -12.03 18.04
CA PRO A 122 3.15 -12.77 19.03
C PRO A 122 4.63 -12.85 18.62
N ARG A 123 5.51 -12.12 19.33
CA ARG A 123 6.94 -11.99 18.97
C ARG A 123 7.91 -12.87 19.75
N TRP A 124 7.43 -13.52 20.82
CA TRP A 124 8.28 -14.18 21.82
C TRP A 124 9.25 -15.23 21.25
N HIS A 125 8.99 -15.79 20.07
CA HIS A 125 9.87 -16.75 19.39
C HIS A 125 10.63 -16.20 18.18
N LEU A 126 10.45 -14.93 17.79
CA LEU A 126 11.00 -14.34 16.57
C LEU A 126 12.44 -13.83 16.71
N GLU A 127 12.98 -13.73 17.93
CA GLU A 127 14.27 -13.09 18.21
C GLU A 127 15.49 -13.89 17.76
N ASN A 128 15.33 -15.19 17.55
CA ASN A 128 16.44 -16.06 17.20
C ASN A 128 16.79 -15.97 15.71
N PRO A 129 18.08 -15.91 15.36
CA PRO A 129 18.51 -15.76 13.98
C PRO A 129 18.20 -17.00 13.13
N ILE A 130 17.98 -16.77 11.83
CA ILE A 130 17.83 -17.85 10.83
C ILE A 130 19.20 -18.42 10.43
N SER A 131 19.23 -19.71 10.04
CA SER A 131 20.45 -20.37 9.57
C SER A 131 20.93 -19.79 8.23
N GLU A 132 22.25 -19.83 8.00
CA GLU A 132 22.85 -19.40 6.73
C GLU A 132 22.30 -20.23 5.55
N TYR A 133 22.07 -21.52 5.77
CA TYR A 133 21.55 -22.44 4.75
C TYR A 133 20.17 -21.99 4.23
N ILE A 134 19.24 -21.71 5.14
CA ILE A 134 17.89 -21.25 4.82
C ILE A 134 17.95 -19.87 4.16
N PHE A 135 18.73 -18.94 4.72
CA PHE A 135 18.88 -17.58 4.18
C PHE A 135 19.37 -17.58 2.72
N ARG A 136 20.40 -18.36 2.41
CA ARG A 136 20.93 -18.50 1.04
C ARG A 136 19.88 -19.03 0.07
N ARG A 137 19.12 -20.06 0.46
CA ARG A 137 18.08 -20.66 -0.39
C ARG A 137 16.96 -19.68 -0.70
N ILE A 138 16.56 -18.90 0.30
CA ILE A 138 15.54 -17.85 0.14
C ILE A 138 16.01 -16.76 -0.81
N LEU A 139 17.25 -16.30 -0.67
CA LEU A 139 17.82 -15.30 -1.55
C LEU A 139 17.86 -15.79 -3.01
N VAL A 140 18.30 -17.03 -3.24
CA VAL A 140 18.31 -17.63 -4.58
C VAL A 140 16.90 -17.77 -5.14
N PHE A 141 15.94 -18.26 -4.33
CA PHE A 141 14.55 -18.38 -4.75
C PHE A 141 13.95 -17.01 -5.12
N SER A 142 14.15 -16.00 -4.27
CA SER A 142 13.65 -14.64 -4.50
C SER A 142 14.28 -14.02 -5.74
N PHE A 143 15.57 -14.28 -5.98
CA PHE A 143 16.24 -13.88 -7.21
C PHE A 143 15.62 -14.54 -8.45
N ILE A 144 15.33 -15.83 -8.40
CA ILE A 144 14.64 -16.54 -9.50
C ILE A 144 13.28 -15.93 -9.77
N VAL A 145 12.49 -15.60 -8.73
CA VAL A 145 11.19 -14.94 -8.89
C VAL A 145 11.35 -13.57 -9.58
N ILE A 146 12.29 -12.75 -9.13
CA ILE A 146 12.54 -11.42 -9.73
C ILE A 146 12.98 -11.58 -11.19
N LEU A 147 13.92 -12.48 -11.47
CA LEU A 147 14.43 -12.73 -12.82
C LEU A 147 13.33 -13.24 -13.76
N PHE A 148 12.49 -14.17 -13.29
CA PHE A 148 11.35 -14.68 -14.04
C PHE A 148 10.38 -13.56 -14.42
N ASN A 149 10.05 -12.67 -13.47
CA ASN A 149 9.20 -11.51 -13.74
C ASN A 149 9.84 -10.51 -14.72
N VAL A 150 11.14 -10.28 -14.60
CA VAL A 150 11.88 -9.42 -15.55
C VAL A 150 11.82 -10.01 -16.96
N ILE A 151 12.09 -11.31 -17.11
CA ILE A 151 12.04 -11.99 -18.42
C ILE A 151 10.64 -11.93 -19.01
N LEU A 152 9.61 -12.27 -18.22
CA LEU A 152 8.23 -12.23 -18.69
C LEU A 152 7.85 -10.83 -19.18
N THR A 153 8.23 -9.80 -18.44
CA THR A 153 7.89 -8.41 -18.76
C THR A 153 8.68 -7.88 -19.96
N ALA A 154 9.95 -8.25 -20.08
CA ALA A 154 10.80 -7.78 -21.16
C ALA A 154 10.51 -8.48 -22.50
N PHE A 155 10.14 -9.77 -22.48
CA PHE A 155 10.09 -10.59 -23.69
C PHE A 155 8.71 -11.16 -24.03
N TRP A 156 7.84 -11.45 -23.06
CA TRP A 156 6.66 -12.30 -23.29
C TRP A 156 5.32 -11.58 -23.10
N LEU A 157 5.25 -10.62 -22.19
CA LEU A 157 4.04 -9.87 -21.87
C LEU A 157 4.17 -8.46 -22.46
N ASP A 158 3.73 -8.33 -23.70
CA ASP A 158 3.49 -7.01 -24.30
C ASP A 158 2.26 -6.40 -23.63
N LEU A 159 2.43 -5.25 -22.95
CA LEU A 159 1.32 -4.50 -22.33
C LEU A 159 0.21 -4.14 -23.33
N ASN A 160 0.55 -4.13 -24.64
CA ASN A 160 -0.37 -3.77 -25.72
C ASN A 160 -1.08 -4.97 -26.36
N LYS A 161 -0.76 -6.21 -25.97
CA LYS A 161 -1.41 -7.42 -26.50
C LYS A 161 -2.09 -8.19 -25.37
N GLN A 162 -3.35 -8.56 -25.59
CA GLN A 162 -4.04 -9.55 -24.76
C GLN A 162 -3.39 -10.92 -24.97
N VAL A 163 -2.24 -11.17 -24.34
CA VAL A 163 -1.57 -12.45 -24.44
C VAL A 163 -2.28 -13.44 -23.52
N LEU A 164 -3.10 -14.28 -24.15
CA LEU A 164 -3.89 -15.38 -23.61
C LEU A 164 -3.05 -16.57 -23.09
N SER A 165 -1.78 -16.38 -22.69
CA SER A 165 -1.05 -17.47 -22.04
C SER A 165 -1.45 -17.51 -20.57
N ASN A 166 -2.45 -18.33 -20.24
CA ASN A 166 -3.03 -18.36 -18.90
C ASN A 166 -1.99 -18.71 -17.82
N ILE A 167 -1.06 -19.65 -18.08
CA ILE A 167 -0.13 -20.12 -17.06
C ILE A 167 0.94 -19.08 -16.67
N PRO A 168 1.74 -18.49 -17.59
CA PRO A 168 2.71 -17.46 -17.23
C PRO A 168 2.10 -16.24 -16.53
N SER A 169 0.90 -15.82 -16.95
CA SER A 169 0.19 -14.68 -16.34
C SER A 169 -0.31 -15.00 -14.93
N ILE A 170 -0.81 -16.21 -14.69
CA ILE A 170 -1.18 -16.68 -13.35
C ILE A 170 0.06 -16.75 -12.46
N LEU A 171 1.17 -17.31 -12.96
CA LEU A 171 2.43 -17.38 -12.22
C LEU A 171 2.99 -16.00 -11.90
N LYS A 172 2.94 -15.04 -12.83
CA LYS A 172 3.32 -13.64 -12.59
C LYS A 172 2.46 -12.98 -11.50
N THR A 173 1.17 -13.34 -11.47
CA THR A 173 0.22 -12.81 -10.47
C THR A 173 0.47 -13.37 -9.07
N ILE A 174 0.86 -14.65 -8.96
CA ILE A 174 1.18 -15.29 -7.68
C ILE A 174 2.58 -14.91 -7.20
N PHE A 175 3.59 -15.05 -8.06
CA PHE A 175 4.99 -14.83 -7.71
C PHE A 175 5.41 -13.41 -8.09
N THR A 176 4.89 -12.41 -7.38
CA THR A 176 5.18 -11.01 -7.71
C THR A 176 6.58 -10.58 -7.24
N ILE A 177 7.14 -9.57 -7.92
CA ILE A 177 8.39 -8.90 -7.48
C ILE A 177 8.23 -8.33 -6.06
N LYS A 178 7.03 -7.82 -5.73
CA LYS A 178 6.76 -7.23 -4.41
C LYS A 178 6.88 -8.28 -3.31
N SER A 179 6.26 -9.45 -3.50
CA SER A 179 6.29 -10.54 -2.53
C SER A 179 7.71 -11.09 -2.36
N ALA A 180 8.51 -11.16 -3.43
CA ALA A 180 9.94 -11.48 -3.35
C ALA A 180 10.75 -10.45 -2.55
N ILE A 181 10.51 -9.15 -2.75
CA ILE A 181 11.16 -8.07 -1.97
C ILE A 181 10.80 -8.20 -0.48
N VAL A 182 9.54 -8.48 -0.15
CA VAL A 182 9.12 -8.72 1.25
C VAL A 182 9.93 -9.83 1.89
N VAL A 183 10.06 -10.98 1.21
CA VAL A 183 10.81 -12.14 1.69
C VAL A 183 12.29 -11.80 1.88
N ILE A 184 12.90 -11.07 0.93
CA ILE A 184 14.30 -10.61 1.03
C ILE A 184 14.49 -9.68 2.23
N LEU A 185 13.63 -8.68 2.40
CA LEU A 185 13.72 -7.73 3.51
C LEU A 185 13.55 -8.45 4.85
N LEU A 186 12.48 -9.24 5.01
CA LEU A 186 12.19 -9.96 6.24
C LEU A 186 13.35 -10.88 6.65
N SER A 187 13.81 -11.72 5.72
CA SER A 187 14.92 -12.64 5.99
C SER A 187 16.23 -11.90 6.29
N SER A 188 16.48 -10.76 5.66
CA SER A 188 17.66 -9.92 5.93
C SER A 188 17.66 -9.32 7.33
N PHE A 189 16.49 -8.98 7.89
CA PHE A 189 16.39 -8.49 9.26
C PHE A 189 16.46 -9.59 10.32
N MET A 190 16.18 -10.85 9.94
CA MET A 190 16.18 -12.01 10.85
C MET A 190 17.50 -12.79 10.85
N VAL A 191 18.48 -12.46 10.00
CA VAL A 191 19.76 -13.18 9.93
C VAL A 191 20.83 -12.52 10.79
N GLU A 192 21.81 -13.29 11.26
CA GLU A 192 22.94 -12.74 12.01
C GLU A 192 23.72 -11.71 11.18
N LYS A 193 24.24 -10.68 11.86
CA LYS A 193 25.00 -9.59 11.23
C LYS A 193 26.17 -10.09 10.37
N LYS A 194 26.87 -11.14 10.81
CA LYS A 194 28.01 -11.72 10.05
C LYS A 194 27.55 -12.31 8.72
N ILE A 195 26.45 -13.07 8.74
CA ILE A 195 25.86 -13.67 7.54
C ILE A 195 25.30 -12.58 6.62
N PHE A 196 24.60 -11.59 7.16
CA PHE A 196 24.10 -10.46 6.36
C PHE A 196 25.25 -9.73 5.64
N LEU A 197 26.36 -9.44 6.34
CA LEU A 197 27.52 -8.77 5.75
C LEU A 197 28.17 -9.57 4.61
N LYS A 198 28.14 -10.91 4.70
CA LYS A 198 28.61 -11.82 3.63
C LYS A 198 27.76 -11.70 2.36
N TYR A 199 26.44 -11.56 2.49
CA TYR A 199 25.50 -11.52 1.36
C TYR A 199 24.98 -10.12 1.00
N LYS A 200 25.45 -9.06 1.66
CA LYS A 200 24.91 -7.69 1.52
C LYS A 200 24.85 -7.19 0.08
N TYR A 201 25.87 -7.47 -0.73
CA TYR A 201 25.92 -7.02 -2.13
C TYR A 201 24.90 -7.77 -2.98
N PHE A 202 24.66 -9.05 -2.70
CA PHE A 202 23.63 -9.84 -3.37
C PHE A 202 22.23 -9.32 -3.01
N VAL A 203 21.98 -9.03 -1.74
CA VAL A 203 20.72 -8.41 -1.27
C VAL A 203 20.47 -7.08 -1.97
N VAL A 204 21.47 -6.19 -1.99
CA VAL A 204 21.38 -4.88 -2.67
C VAL A 204 21.13 -5.05 -4.16
N PHE A 205 21.82 -5.99 -4.82
CA PHE A 205 21.61 -6.30 -6.23
C PHE A 205 20.17 -6.76 -6.51
N CYS A 206 19.62 -7.69 -5.72
CA CYS A 206 18.24 -8.13 -5.88
C CYS A 206 17.22 -6.99 -5.67
N LEU A 207 17.45 -6.11 -4.68
CA LEU A 207 16.60 -4.96 -4.44
C LEU A 207 16.66 -3.96 -5.61
N LEU A 208 17.86 -3.65 -6.12
CA LEU A 208 18.02 -2.77 -7.28
C LEU A 208 17.38 -3.35 -8.53
N LEU A 209 17.54 -4.66 -8.77
CA LEU A 209 16.89 -5.34 -9.89
C LEU A 209 15.36 -5.30 -9.77
N GLY A 210 14.82 -5.53 -8.57
CA GLY A 210 13.39 -5.42 -8.30
C GLY A 210 12.85 -4.00 -8.50
N ILE A 211 13.55 -2.99 -7.97
CA ILE A 211 13.20 -1.56 -8.15
C ILE A 211 13.25 -1.20 -9.64
N GLY A 212 14.30 -1.58 -10.34
CA GLY A 212 14.48 -1.33 -11.77
C GLY A 212 13.36 -1.95 -12.60
N SER A 213 12.99 -3.20 -12.29
CA SER A 213 11.89 -3.90 -12.97
C SER A 213 10.52 -3.24 -12.73
N ILE A 214 10.20 -2.89 -11.48
CA ILE A 214 8.94 -2.17 -11.16
C ILE A 214 8.91 -0.82 -11.87
N THR A 215 10.03 -0.09 -11.90
CA THR A 215 10.13 1.21 -12.57
C THR A 215 9.99 1.06 -14.08
N TYR A 216 10.56 -0.01 -14.66
CA TYR A 216 10.45 -0.35 -16.07
C TYR A 216 9.01 -0.69 -16.48
N GLU A 217 8.22 -1.35 -15.63
CA GLU A 217 6.78 -1.55 -15.81
C GLU A 217 5.95 -0.25 -15.70
N GLY A 218 6.59 0.91 -15.55
CA GLY A 218 5.92 2.19 -15.36
C GLY A 218 5.43 2.41 -13.91
N GLY A 219 5.92 1.60 -12.97
CA GLY A 219 5.67 1.73 -11.54
C GLY A 219 6.33 2.99 -10.99
N LYS A 220 5.53 4.02 -10.71
CA LYS A 220 6.02 5.33 -10.29
C LYS A 220 6.44 5.42 -8.81
N SER A 221 6.44 4.33 -8.05
CA SER A 221 6.66 4.39 -6.59
C SER A 221 7.45 3.20 -6.04
N ALA A 222 8.38 2.65 -6.83
CA ALA A 222 9.16 1.48 -6.46
C ALA A 222 9.96 1.68 -5.16
N VAL A 223 10.62 2.84 -5.00
CA VAL A 223 11.40 3.14 -3.79
C VAL A 223 10.49 3.36 -2.58
N LEU A 224 9.37 4.10 -2.73
CA LEU A 224 8.37 4.26 -1.67
C LEU A 224 7.80 2.91 -1.23
N LEU A 225 7.60 1.98 -2.15
CA LEU A 225 7.19 0.62 -1.83
C LEU A 225 8.23 -0.07 -0.95
N VAL A 226 9.52 -0.01 -1.28
CA VAL A 226 10.58 -0.62 -0.44
C VAL A 226 10.63 0.02 0.95
N ILE A 227 10.46 1.35 1.05
CA ILE A 227 10.38 2.07 2.33
C ILE A 227 9.19 1.55 3.16
N LEU A 228 8.01 1.46 2.54
CA LEU A 228 6.81 0.94 3.18
C LEU A 228 6.98 -0.52 3.63
N LEU A 229 7.50 -1.40 2.77
CA LEU A 229 7.70 -2.81 3.10
C LEU A 229 8.73 -2.95 4.24
N THR A 230 9.77 -2.13 4.24
CA THR A 230 10.74 -2.07 5.34
C THR A 230 10.08 -1.64 6.65
N TYR A 231 9.21 -0.62 6.60
CA TYR A 231 8.42 -0.19 7.75
C TYR A 231 7.54 -1.32 8.30
N LEU A 232 6.77 -2.00 7.44
CA LEU A 232 5.91 -3.11 7.86
C LEU A 232 6.71 -4.29 8.44
N VAL A 233 7.84 -4.66 7.83
CA VAL A 233 8.74 -5.69 8.36
C VAL A 233 9.23 -5.32 9.76
N MET A 234 9.59 -4.06 9.98
CA MET A 234 10.04 -3.60 11.29
C MET A 234 8.92 -3.64 12.32
N VAL A 235 7.68 -3.27 11.95
CA VAL A 235 6.50 -3.40 12.83
C VAL A 235 6.25 -4.86 13.22
N VAL A 236 6.40 -5.80 12.28
CA VAL A 236 6.25 -7.24 12.55
C VAL A 236 7.31 -7.72 13.52
N LEU A 237 8.59 -7.47 13.22
CA LEU A 237 9.71 -8.03 13.97
C LEU A 237 9.97 -7.34 15.31
N ARG A 238 9.79 -6.02 15.39
CA ARG A 238 10.20 -5.19 16.54
C ARG A 238 9.05 -4.44 17.21
N GLY A 239 7.89 -4.37 16.58
CA GLY A 239 6.75 -3.61 17.09
C GLY A 239 6.81 -2.12 16.77
N PRO A 240 6.16 -1.28 17.60
CA PRO A 240 6.04 0.16 17.37
C PRO A 240 7.36 0.82 17.03
N MET A 241 7.35 1.65 15.99
CA MET A 241 8.58 2.17 15.41
C MET A 241 9.21 3.29 16.25
N VAL A 242 10.51 3.10 16.52
CA VAL A 242 11.37 4.10 17.17
C VAL A 242 12.52 4.44 16.23
N PHE A 243 12.62 5.71 15.87
CA PHE A 243 13.66 6.23 14.99
C PHE A 243 14.81 6.82 15.79
N ARG A 244 16.03 6.54 15.32
CA ARG A 244 17.22 7.34 15.67
C ARG A 244 17.39 8.42 14.60
N LEU A 245 18.10 9.51 14.92
CA LEU A 245 18.39 10.60 13.97
C LEU A 245 18.96 10.07 12.63
N ARG A 246 19.88 9.11 12.69
CA ARG A 246 20.42 8.45 11.49
C ARG A 246 19.33 7.80 10.62
N GLY A 247 18.35 7.15 11.24
CA GLY A 247 17.23 6.54 10.54
C GLY A 247 16.34 7.58 9.85
N LEU A 248 16.11 8.73 10.48
CA LEU A 248 15.37 9.84 9.87
C LEU A 248 16.10 10.44 8.67
N ILE A 249 17.42 10.61 8.76
CA ILE A 249 18.23 11.08 7.63
C ILE A 249 18.16 10.09 6.46
N ILE A 250 18.29 8.79 6.74
CA ILE A 250 18.17 7.74 5.71
C ILE A 250 16.78 7.77 5.08
N LEU A 251 15.72 7.91 5.88
CA LEU A 251 14.35 8.01 5.38
C LEU A 251 14.18 9.25 4.49
N ALA A 252 14.66 10.41 4.92
CA ALA A 252 14.58 11.65 4.13
C ALA A 252 15.31 11.53 2.78
N VAL A 253 16.54 11.01 2.78
CA VAL A 253 17.32 10.79 1.55
C VAL A 253 16.65 9.76 0.64
N SER A 254 16.07 8.70 1.22
CA SER A 254 15.39 7.65 0.47
C SER A 254 14.08 8.16 -0.15
N THR A 255 13.33 9.03 0.56
CA THR A 255 12.15 9.71 0.02
C THR A 255 12.53 10.65 -1.13
N LEU A 256 13.66 11.37 -1.03
CA LEU A 256 14.19 12.16 -2.15
C LEU A 256 14.53 11.30 -3.37
N GLY A 257 15.22 10.17 -3.16
CA GLY A 257 15.48 9.20 -4.22
C GLY A 257 14.22 8.61 -4.84
N ALA A 258 13.14 8.49 -4.05
CA ALA A 258 11.86 8.03 -4.55
C ALA A 258 11.22 9.01 -5.55
N PHE A 259 11.41 10.32 -5.39
CA PHE A 259 10.95 11.31 -6.37
C PHE A 259 11.64 11.14 -7.72
N ILE A 260 12.94 10.92 -7.71
CA ILE A 260 13.70 10.64 -8.94
C ILE A 260 13.17 9.36 -9.60
N SER A 261 12.92 8.30 -8.82
CA SER A 261 12.37 7.04 -9.34
C SER A 261 10.96 7.19 -9.93
N TYR A 262 10.11 8.03 -9.33
CA TYR A 262 8.75 8.31 -9.82
C TYR A 262 8.79 8.88 -11.23
N TYR A 263 9.69 9.81 -11.42
CA TYR A 263 9.86 10.53 -12.66
C TYR A 263 10.34 9.61 -13.79
N ILE A 264 11.40 8.84 -13.51
CA ILE A 264 11.95 7.83 -14.43
C ILE A 264 10.83 6.85 -14.83
N GLY A 265 10.07 6.34 -13.86
CA GLY A 265 8.95 5.43 -14.13
C GLY A 265 7.82 6.07 -14.97
N SER A 266 7.55 7.36 -14.79
CA SER A 266 6.54 8.08 -15.59
C SER A 266 6.96 8.18 -17.06
N ILE A 267 8.24 8.41 -17.33
CA ILE A 267 8.76 8.45 -18.71
C ILE A 267 8.70 7.08 -19.36
N PHE A 268 9.18 6.04 -18.68
CA PHE A 268 9.09 4.67 -19.20
C PHE A 268 7.65 4.28 -19.54
N ARG A 269 6.69 4.60 -18.65
CA ARG A 269 5.28 4.38 -18.91
C ARG A 269 4.78 5.14 -20.15
N SER A 270 5.15 6.40 -20.29
CA SER A 270 4.73 7.21 -21.44
C SER A 270 5.28 6.68 -22.77
N HIS A 271 6.53 6.19 -22.76
CA HIS A 271 7.16 5.58 -23.92
C HIS A 271 6.49 4.25 -24.30
N GLN A 272 6.18 3.41 -23.30
CA GLN A 272 5.47 2.15 -23.52
C GLN A 272 4.05 2.36 -24.08
N LEU A 273 3.31 3.35 -23.57
CA LEU A 273 1.94 3.65 -24.00
C LEU A 273 1.87 4.28 -25.39
N ARG A 274 2.90 5.03 -25.81
CA ARG A 274 2.97 5.68 -27.14
C ARG A 274 3.55 4.77 -28.24
N GLY A 275 3.77 3.49 -27.95
CA GLY A 275 4.27 2.52 -28.92
C GLY A 275 5.69 2.81 -29.44
N GLY A 276 6.49 3.61 -28.72
CA GLY A 276 7.84 4.00 -29.15
C GLY A 276 7.90 4.97 -30.33
N ILE A 277 6.78 5.53 -30.80
CA ILE A 277 6.71 6.48 -31.92
C ILE A 277 6.89 7.91 -31.40
N SER A 278 8.06 8.18 -30.83
CA SER A 278 8.46 9.53 -30.44
C SER A 278 9.86 9.79 -30.99
N ASP A 279 10.02 10.88 -31.74
CA ASP A 279 11.19 11.27 -32.55
C ASP A 279 12.50 11.56 -31.78
N GLY A 280 12.73 10.91 -30.63
CA GLY A 280 13.97 11.07 -29.86
C GLY A 280 14.24 9.88 -28.97
N SER A 281 15.53 9.60 -28.74
CA SER A 281 15.97 8.55 -27.82
C SER A 281 15.39 8.78 -26.41
N ILE A 282 15.16 7.69 -25.66
CA ILE A 282 14.67 7.74 -24.27
C ILE A 282 15.51 8.70 -23.42
N PHE A 283 16.82 8.73 -23.66
CA PHE A 283 17.76 9.65 -23.00
C PHE A 283 17.52 11.11 -23.33
N PHE A 284 17.18 11.44 -24.58
CA PHE A 284 16.84 12.80 -24.98
C PHE A 284 15.54 13.29 -24.32
N GLN A 285 14.54 12.41 -24.18
CA GLN A 285 13.30 12.73 -23.47
C GLN A 285 13.51 12.86 -21.96
N LEU A 286 14.36 12.01 -21.37
CA LEU A 286 14.79 12.16 -19.97
C LEU A 286 15.48 13.50 -19.77
N TYR A 287 16.44 13.84 -20.62
CA TYR A 287 17.15 15.11 -20.54
C TYR A 287 16.20 16.30 -20.68
N GLN A 288 15.38 16.34 -21.74
CA GLN A 288 14.46 17.45 -21.95
C GLN A 288 13.45 17.59 -20.83
N ASN A 289 12.84 16.50 -20.38
CA ASN A 289 11.82 16.63 -19.37
C ASN A 289 12.46 16.95 -17.98
N ILE A 290 13.68 16.47 -17.65
CA ILE A 290 14.33 16.74 -16.34
C ILE A 290 14.89 18.15 -16.30
N VAL A 291 15.52 18.59 -17.40
CA VAL A 291 16.26 19.85 -17.44
C VAL A 291 15.37 21.01 -17.85
N HIS A 292 14.37 20.79 -18.71
CA HIS A 292 13.53 21.87 -19.25
C HIS A 292 12.08 21.86 -18.77
N LYS A 293 11.58 20.78 -18.14
CA LYS A 293 10.17 20.68 -17.68
C LYS A 293 9.98 20.24 -16.24
N ALA A 294 11.04 20.03 -15.46
CA ALA A 294 10.90 19.67 -14.06
C ALA A 294 10.58 20.91 -13.23
N ASP A 295 9.31 21.29 -13.17
CA ASP A 295 8.86 22.26 -12.18
C ASP A 295 8.66 21.56 -10.83
N ILE A 296 9.13 22.18 -9.75
CA ILE A 296 8.89 21.73 -8.37
C ILE A 296 7.38 21.68 -8.09
N PHE A 297 6.59 22.57 -8.71
CA PHE A 297 5.13 22.55 -8.58
C PHE A 297 4.49 21.29 -9.15
N ASP A 298 4.99 20.76 -10.28
CA ASP A 298 4.52 19.47 -10.83
C ASP A 298 4.83 18.30 -9.87
N TRP A 299 5.95 18.39 -9.15
CA TRP A 299 6.35 17.37 -8.19
C TRP A 299 5.43 17.40 -6.97
N LEU A 300 5.16 18.59 -6.44
CA LEU A 300 4.21 18.78 -5.37
C LEU A 300 2.81 18.31 -5.80
N HIS A 301 2.40 18.56 -7.04
CA HIS A 301 1.13 18.08 -7.59
C HIS A 301 1.04 16.55 -7.61
N ALA A 302 2.06 15.88 -8.15
CA ALA A 302 2.10 14.43 -8.21
C ALA A 302 2.05 13.78 -6.81
N ILE A 303 2.74 14.34 -5.82
CA ILE A 303 2.73 13.85 -4.43
C ILE A 303 1.37 14.07 -3.79
N SER A 304 0.88 15.30 -3.94
CA SER A 304 -0.38 15.76 -3.40
C SER A 304 -1.55 14.92 -3.90
N PHE A 305 -1.56 14.57 -5.19
CA PHE A 305 -2.53 13.66 -5.78
C PHE A 305 -2.45 12.24 -5.21
N ARG A 306 -1.25 11.74 -4.90
CA ARG A 306 -1.04 10.41 -4.27
C ARG A 306 -1.46 10.40 -2.80
N MET A 307 -1.38 11.55 -2.13
CA MET A 307 -1.94 11.77 -0.80
C MET A 307 -3.43 12.15 -0.84
N GLY A 308 -4.11 12.07 -1.99
CA GLY A 308 -5.48 12.54 -2.16
C GLY A 308 -6.59 11.68 -1.55
N TYR A 309 -6.35 10.90 -0.50
CA TYR A 309 -7.38 9.98 0.02
C TYR A 309 -8.56 10.71 0.65
N LEU A 310 -8.34 11.90 1.21
CA LEU A 310 -9.43 12.76 1.66
C LEU A 310 -10.36 13.13 0.49
N ASP A 311 -9.80 13.58 -0.63
CA ASP A 311 -10.58 13.91 -1.83
C ASP A 311 -11.30 12.67 -2.39
N PHE A 312 -10.61 11.53 -2.49
CA PHE A 312 -11.21 10.28 -2.96
C PHE A 312 -12.35 9.80 -2.05
N TYR A 313 -12.21 9.96 -0.73
CA TYR A 313 -13.28 9.65 0.21
C TYR A 313 -14.51 10.53 -0.04
N ILE A 314 -14.34 11.85 -0.10
CA ILE A 314 -15.44 12.80 -0.29
C ILE A 314 -16.17 12.51 -1.59
N GLU A 315 -15.42 12.33 -2.68
CA GLU A 315 -15.97 12.04 -4.00
C GLU A 315 -16.75 10.71 -4.04
N VAL A 316 -16.20 9.66 -3.41
CA VAL A 316 -16.85 8.34 -3.40
C VAL A 316 -18.18 8.39 -2.67
N VAL A 317 -18.23 9.10 -1.54
CA VAL A 317 -19.44 9.17 -0.72
C VAL A 317 -20.49 10.11 -1.31
N SER A 318 -20.06 11.14 -2.05
CA SER A 318 -20.97 12.09 -2.67
C SER A 318 -21.62 11.57 -3.96
N ASN A 319 -21.01 10.61 -4.66
CA ASN A 319 -21.49 10.18 -5.96
C ASN A 319 -22.52 9.03 -5.85
N PRO A 320 -23.81 9.26 -6.21
CA PRO A 320 -24.84 8.23 -6.12
C PRO A 320 -24.64 7.08 -7.11
N ALA A 321 -23.94 7.30 -8.23
CA ALA A 321 -23.69 6.25 -9.23
C ALA A 321 -22.88 5.08 -8.66
N TYR A 322 -22.09 5.32 -7.60
CA TYR A 322 -21.21 4.32 -7.02
C TYR A 322 -21.96 3.26 -6.21
N LYS A 323 -23.16 3.61 -5.71
CA LYS A 323 -24.01 2.69 -4.95
C LYS A 323 -24.42 1.46 -5.74
N ALA A 324 -24.51 1.56 -7.07
CA ALA A 324 -24.83 0.42 -7.94
C ALA A 324 -23.71 -0.64 -7.97
N TYR A 325 -22.45 -0.22 -7.77
CA TYR A 325 -21.28 -1.10 -7.87
C TYR A 325 -20.73 -1.50 -6.48
N VAL A 326 -20.95 -0.67 -5.47
CA VAL A 326 -20.61 -0.95 -4.06
C VAL A 326 -21.70 -1.82 -3.44
N SER A 327 -21.70 -3.12 -3.75
CA SER A 327 -22.65 -4.08 -3.19
C SER A 327 -22.04 -5.47 -3.05
N PHE A 328 -22.50 -6.23 -2.04
CA PHE A 328 -22.06 -7.61 -1.85
C PHE A 328 -22.30 -8.50 -3.07
N THR A 329 -23.42 -8.29 -3.77
CA THR A 329 -23.74 -9.01 -5.01
C THR A 329 -22.70 -8.73 -6.10
N TYR A 330 -22.30 -7.47 -6.27
CA TYR A 330 -21.27 -7.10 -7.23
C TYR A 330 -19.92 -7.71 -6.84
N TYR A 331 -19.52 -7.60 -5.57
CA TYR A 331 -18.26 -8.16 -5.08
C TYR A 331 -18.18 -9.66 -5.28
N PHE A 332 -19.24 -10.40 -4.97
CA PHE A 332 -19.27 -11.84 -5.16
C PHE A 332 -19.01 -12.23 -6.62
N LYS A 333 -19.68 -11.57 -7.57
CA LYS A 333 -19.49 -11.82 -9.00
C LYS A 333 -18.06 -11.50 -9.45
N ALA A 334 -17.53 -10.34 -9.05
CA ALA A 334 -16.18 -9.93 -9.38
C ALA A 334 -15.11 -10.86 -8.77
N ILE A 335 -15.28 -11.30 -7.53
CA ILE A 335 -14.37 -12.24 -6.86
C ILE A 335 -14.36 -13.58 -7.61
N LEU A 336 -15.54 -14.14 -7.93
CA LEU A 336 -15.63 -15.43 -8.62
C LEU A 336 -14.89 -15.39 -9.96
N ASP A 337 -15.19 -14.42 -10.81
CA ASP A 337 -14.55 -14.28 -12.12
C ASP A 337 -13.02 -14.18 -12.00
N LYS A 338 -12.54 -13.46 -10.97
CA LYS A 338 -11.10 -13.21 -10.79
C LYS A 338 -10.38 -14.37 -10.12
N LEU A 339 -11.08 -15.23 -9.38
CA LEU A 339 -10.53 -16.49 -8.84
C LEU A 339 -10.63 -17.66 -9.83
N THR A 340 -11.46 -17.57 -10.87
CA THR A 340 -11.57 -18.55 -11.96
C THR A 340 -11.10 -17.96 -13.30
N PRO A 341 -9.81 -17.58 -13.43
CA PRO A 341 -9.31 -16.95 -14.65
C PRO A 341 -9.52 -17.87 -15.86
N GLY A 342 -10.13 -17.33 -16.92
CA GLY A 342 -10.44 -18.05 -18.16
C GLY A 342 -11.83 -18.69 -18.21
N PHE A 343 -12.59 -18.66 -17.11
CA PHE A 343 -13.98 -19.13 -17.07
C PHE A 343 -15.01 -18.00 -16.85
N ASP A 344 -14.55 -16.75 -16.62
CA ASP A 344 -15.32 -15.50 -16.37
C ASP A 344 -16.85 -15.68 -16.45
N ILE A 345 -17.44 -16.23 -15.39
CA ILE A 345 -18.84 -16.68 -15.33
C ILE A 345 -19.80 -15.50 -15.49
N PHE A 346 -19.48 -14.38 -14.85
CA PHE A 346 -20.32 -13.17 -14.82
C PHE A 346 -19.77 -12.05 -15.70
N ASN A 347 -18.53 -12.20 -16.19
CA ASN A 347 -17.79 -11.23 -16.99
C ASN A 347 -17.80 -9.80 -16.41
N VAL A 348 -17.60 -9.68 -15.09
CA VAL A 348 -17.56 -8.39 -14.38
C VAL A 348 -16.12 -8.07 -13.96
N PRO A 349 -15.62 -6.85 -14.20
CA PRO A 349 -14.32 -6.46 -13.68
C PRO A 349 -14.43 -6.10 -12.19
N PHE A 350 -13.30 -5.87 -11.53
CA PHE A 350 -13.31 -5.32 -10.17
C PHE A 350 -14.10 -4.01 -10.10
N MET A 351 -14.76 -3.76 -8.98
CA MET A 351 -15.55 -2.56 -8.72
C MET A 351 -14.72 -1.31 -9.00
N SER A 352 -13.49 -1.24 -8.49
CA SER A 352 -12.56 -0.13 -8.72
C SER A 352 -12.34 0.18 -10.21
N ARG A 353 -12.44 -0.81 -11.09
CA ARG A 353 -12.32 -0.65 -12.55
C ARG A 353 -13.64 -0.27 -13.22
N MET A 354 -14.80 -0.57 -12.63
CA MET A 354 -16.11 -0.07 -13.13
C MET A 354 -16.39 1.38 -12.75
N LEU A 355 -15.92 1.82 -11.58
CA LEU A 355 -16.11 3.19 -11.14
C LEU A 355 -15.42 4.20 -12.06
N TYR A 356 -14.36 3.78 -12.77
CA TYR A 356 -13.65 4.62 -13.73
C TYR A 356 -14.50 4.98 -14.97
N PRO A 357 -14.99 4.03 -15.78
CA PRO A 357 -15.81 4.32 -16.97
C PRO A 357 -17.18 4.90 -16.63
N SER A 358 -17.75 4.61 -15.46
CA SER A 358 -19.07 5.16 -15.04
C SER A 358 -19.13 6.68 -14.97
N TYR A 359 -17.98 7.36 -14.99
CA TYR A 359 -17.88 8.82 -14.90
C TYR A 359 -17.18 9.46 -16.10
N PHE A 360 -16.39 8.70 -16.88
CA PHE A 360 -15.57 9.25 -17.98
C PHE A 360 -16.14 8.97 -19.37
N GLU A 361 -17.40 8.54 -19.50
CA GLU A 361 -18.10 8.26 -20.78
C GLU A 361 -17.16 7.78 -21.92
N SER A 362 -16.59 6.58 -21.73
CA SER A 362 -15.93 5.75 -22.75
C SER A 362 -14.57 6.19 -23.36
N SER A 363 -13.91 5.18 -23.94
CA SER A 363 -12.66 5.21 -24.68
C SER A 363 -11.36 5.28 -23.84
N SER A 364 -10.84 4.11 -23.47
CA SER A 364 -9.41 3.86 -23.64
C SER A 364 -9.13 2.38 -23.49
N THR A 365 -8.28 1.88 -24.38
CA THR A 365 -7.58 0.59 -24.35
C THR A 365 -6.72 0.39 -23.08
N VAL A 366 -6.78 1.31 -22.11
CA VAL A 366 -6.00 1.31 -20.87
C VAL A 366 -6.95 1.08 -19.69
N MET A 367 -6.85 -0.08 -19.05
CA MET A 367 -7.58 -0.36 -17.80
C MET A 367 -7.07 0.54 -16.67
N ASN A 368 -7.80 1.61 -16.37
CA ASN A 368 -7.58 2.44 -15.18
C ASN A 368 -8.50 1.97 -14.03
N SER A 369 -8.02 2.07 -12.80
CA SER A 369 -8.78 1.79 -11.58
C SER A 369 -8.90 3.04 -10.71
N ARG A 370 -10.04 3.20 -10.03
CA ARG A 370 -10.25 4.23 -9.01
C ARG A 370 -9.97 3.66 -7.62
N LEU A 371 -9.43 4.51 -6.75
CA LEU A 371 -9.29 4.18 -5.33
C LEU A 371 -10.64 4.37 -4.64
N VAL A 372 -11.00 3.41 -3.81
CA VAL A 372 -12.21 3.46 -2.97
C VAL A 372 -11.74 3.25 -1.56
N THR A 373 -11.68 4.34 -0.79
CA THR A 373 -11.17 4.29 0.57
C THR A 373 -12.01 3.36 1.44
N VAL A 374 -11.39 2.69 2.42
CA VAL A 374 -12.10 1.79 3.34
C VAL A 374 -13.24 2.49 4.08
N PHE A 375 -13.06 3.78 4.41
CA PHE A 375 -14.10 4.59 5.07
C PHE A 375 -15.25 4.93 4.12
N GLY A 376 -14.97 5.19 2.85
CA GLY A 376 -16.00 5.46 1.84
C GLY A 376 -16.80 4.20 1.53
N GLU A 377 -16.10 3.09 1.27
CA GLU A 377 -16.71 1.78 1.01
C GLU A 377 -17.58 1.30 2.18
N SER A 378 -17.06 1.34 3.40
CA SER A 378 -17.82 0.91 4.59
C SER A 378 -19.04 1.78 4.87
N TYR A 379 -18.96 3.09 4.62
CA TYR A 379 -20.11 3.98 4.75
C TYR A 379 -21.17 3.71 3.67
N LEU A 380 -20.78 3.43 2.42
CA LEU A 380 -21.74 3.08 1.37
C LEU A 380 -22.43 1.74 1.63
N LEU A 381 -21.74 0.76 2.23
CA LEU A 381 -22.31 -0.56 2.54
C LEU A 381 -23.17 -0.57 3.81
N PHE A 382 -22.74 0.12 4.87
CA PHE A 382 -23.32 0.00 6.22
C PHE A 382 -23.70 1.33 6.87
N GLY A 383 -23.44 2.46 6.23
CA GLY A 383 -23.65 3.78 6.82
C GLY A 383 -22.86 3.96 8.12
N PHE A 384 -23.54 4.43 9.17
CA PHE A 384 -22.96 4.56 10.51
C PHE A 384 -22.67 3.22 11.20
N PHE A 385 -23.18 2.10 10.68
CA PHE A 385 -22.95 0.77 11.22
C PHE A 385 -21.71 0.09 10.63
N SER A 386 -20.73 0.86 10.16
CA SER A 386 -19.48 0.33 9.58
C SER A 386 -18.67 -0.57 10.51
N PHE A 387 -18.88 -0.47 11.83
CA PHE A 387 -18.31 -1.40 12.80
C PHE A 387 -18.72 -2.86 12.52
N CYS A 388 -19.86 -3.10 11.85
CA CYS A 388 -20.28 -4.41 11.38
C CYS A 388 -19.31 -5.02 10.35
N LEU A 389 -18.55 -4.20 9.63
CA LEU A 389 -17.45 -4.65 8.78
C LEU A 389 -16.14 -4.75 9.57
N PHE A 390 -15.83 -3.74 10.38
CA PHE A 390 -14.54 -3.63 11.07
C PHE A 390 -14.34 -4.72 12.13
N LEU A 391 -15.34 -4.99 12.97
CA LEU A 391 -15.22 -5.96 14.06
C LEU A 391 -14.96 -7.39 13.55
N PRO A 392 -15.78 -7.98 12.66
CA PRO A 392 -15.54 -9.35 12.19
C PRO A 392 -14.18 -9.49 11.53
N LEU A 393 -13.76 -8.49 10.74
CA LEU A 393 -12.46 -8.52 10.08
C LEU A 393 -11.29 -8.50 11.08
N LEU A 394 -11.35 -7.63 12.10
CA LEU A 394 -10.32 -7.57 13.14
C LEU A 394 -10.30 -8.83 13.99
N PHE A 395 -11.46 -9.44 14.28
CA PHE A 395 -11.53 -10.75 14.93
C PHE A 395 -10.86 -11.82 14.09
N LEU A 396 -11.06 -11.81 12.76
CA LEU A 396 -10.40 -12.71 11.82
C LEU A 396 -8.88 -12.54 11.88
N PHE A 397 -8.37 -11.30 11.87
CA PHE A 397 -6.93 -11.04 12.02
C PHE A 397 -6.39 -11.53 13.36
N LYS A 398 -7.09 -11.25 14.47
CA LYS A 398 -6.69 -11.73 15.81
C LYS A 398 -6.64 -13.25 15.86
N TYR A 399 -7.68 -13.90 15.37
CA TYR A 399 -7.75 -15.36 15.31
C TYR A 399 -6.63 -15.94 14.46
N ALA A 400 -6.40 -15.40 13.25
CA ALA A 400 -5.32 -15.84 12.38
C ALA A 400 -3.94 -15.70 13.06
N LEU A 401 -3.66 -14.57 13.71
CA LEU A 401 -2.43 -14.32 14.46
C LEU A 401 -2.21 -15.31 15.62
N SER A 402 -3.28 -15.71 16.31
CA SER A 402 -3.18 -16.63 17.45
C SER A 402 -3.12 -18.11 17.06
N SER A 403 -3.78 -18.48 15.95
CA SER A 403 -4.07 -19.88 15.63
C SER A 403 -3.00 -20.53 14.76
N VAL A 404 -2.26 -19.76 13.95
CA VAL A 404 -1.23 -20.31 13.07
C VAL A 404 0.12 -20.28 13.77
N ARG A 405 0.65 -21.47 14.05
CA ARG A 405 2.03 -21.70 14.45
C ARG A 405 2.64 -22.72 13.52
N THR A 406 3.77 -22.36 12.94
CA THR A 406 4.53 -23.22 12.03
C THR A 406 5.77 -23.77 12.75
N SER A 407 6.45 -24.74 12.13
CA SER A 407 7.66 -25.32 12.72
C SER A 407 8.89 -24.40 12.65
N SER A 408 8.82 -23.31 11.88
CA SER A 408 9.94 -22.41 11.61
C SER A 408 9.59 -20.97 11.94
N ARG A 409 10.47 -20.30 12.68
CA ARG A 409 10.30 -18.90 13.10
C ARG A 409 10.15 -17.95 11.93
N LEU A 410 10.88 -18.22 10.84
CA LEU A 410 10.77 -17.43 9.61
C LEU A 410 9.41 -17.61 8.95
N SER A 411 8.86 -18.83 8.98
CA SER A 411 7.54 -19.11 8.45
C SER A 411 6.44 -18.39 9.25
N ASP A 412 6.58 -18.31 10.58
CA ASP A 412 5.69 -17.50 11.41
C ASP A 412 5.83 -16.00 11.09
N ALA A 413 7.06 -15.50 10.96
CA ALA A 413 7.32 -14.11 10.60
C ALA A 413 6.72 -13.74 9.23
N LEU A 414 6.83 -14.65 8.24
CA LEU A 414 6.23 -14.49 6.92
C LEU A 414 4.71 -14.45 7.00
N PHE A 415 4.11 -15.33 7.80
CA PHE A 415 2.67 -15.33 8.02
C PHE A 415 2.18 -14.05 8.70
N TYR A 416 2.89 -13.55 9.72
CA TYR A 416 2.55 -12.28 10.37
C TYR A 416 2.75 -11.09 9.44
N MET A 417 3.81 -11.09 8.63
CA MET A 417 4.02 -10.08 7.60
C MET A 417 2.92 -10.08 6.55
N TYR A 418 2.47 -11.26 6.13
CA TYR A 418 1.32 -11.42 5.24
C TYR A 418 0.05 -10.80 5.84
N LEU A 419 -0.31 -11.12 7.09
CA LEU A 419 -1.49 -10.54 7.74
C LEU A 419 -1.39 -9.01 7.90
N VAL A 420 -0.23 -8.49 8.33
CA VAL A 420 0.01 -7.06 8.46
C VAL A 420 -0.09 -6.35 7.11
N TYR A 421 0.43 -6.96 6.05
CA TYR A 421 0.35 -6.43 4.70
C TYR A 421 -1.08 -6.43 4.17
N LEU A 422 -1.86 -7.48 4.43
CA LEU A 422 -3.28 -7.52 4.09
C LEU A 422 -4.09 -6.44 4.82
N PHE A 423 -3.79 -6.18 6.09
CA PHE A 423 -4.42 -5.10 6.84
C PHE A 423 -4.07 -3.74 6.26
N TYR A 424 -2.79 -3.48 5.96
CA TYR A 424 -2.38 -2.25 5.26
C TYR A 424 -3.10 -2.09 3.92
N TRP A 425 -3.15 -3.16 3.13
CA TRP A 425 -3.75 -3.12 1.80
C TRP A 425 -5.26 -2.83 1.85
N TRP A 426 -5.95 -3.42 2.83
CA TRP A 426 -7.35 -3.12 3.12
C TRP A 426 -7.56 -1.62 3.44
N LEU A 427 -6.73 -1.04 4.31
CA LEU A 427 -6.80 0.38 4.64
C LEU A 427 -6.57 1.29 3.43
N THR A 428 -5.70 0.89 2.49
CA THR A 428 -5.40 1.68 1.29
C THR A 428 -6.48 1.66 0.21
N GLY A 429 -7.55 0.87 0.38
CA GLY A 429 -8.81 1.08 -0.32
C GLY A 429 -8.80 0.84 -1.83
N MET A 430 -8.74 -0.43 -2.23
CA MET A 430 -8.93 -0.86 -3.63
C MET A 430 -10.23 -1.66 -3.86
N GLY A 431 -11.14 -1.64 -2.88
CA GLY A 431 -12.37 -2.42 -2.87
C GLY A 431 -12.23 -3.75 -2.14
N LEU A 432 -13.30 -4.18 -1.48
CA LEU A 432 -13.39 -5.45 -0.76
C LEU A 432 -13.23 -6.64 -1.70
N ASP A 433 -13.76 -6.54 -2.92
CA ASP A 433 -13.60 -7.55 -3.98
C ASP A 433 -12.14 -7.80 -4.33
N MET A 434 -11.39 -6.72 -4.62
CA MET A 434 -9.98 -6.81 -4.95
C MET A 434 -9.16 -7.26 -3.74
N TRP A 435 -9.54 -6.86 -2.52
CA TRP A 435 -8.88 -7.29 -1.29
C TRP A 435 -9.03 -8.80 -1.06
N VAL A 436 -10.23 -9.36 -1.23
CA VAL A 436 -10.44 -10.81 -1.11
C VAL A 436 -9.62 -11.58 -2.15
N THR A 437 -9.61 -11.13 -3.41
CA THR A 437 -8.76 -11.75 -4.43
C THR A 437 -7.27 -11.68 -4.08
N PHE A 438 -6.84 -10.56 -3.51
CA PHE A 438 -5.46 -10.37 -3.05
C PHE A 438 -5.08 -11.30 -1.88
N VAL A 439 -5.98 -11.49 -0.91
CA VAL A 439 -5.85 -12.47 0.17
C VAL A 439 -5.58 -13.86 -0.41
N VAL A 440 -6.32 -14.28 -1.44
CA VAL A 440 -6.10 -15.60 -2.04
C VAL A 440 -4.73 -15.71 -2.72
N TYR A 441 -4.39 -14.78 -3.62
CA TYR A 441 -3.15 -14.89 -4.41
C TYR A 441 -1.88 -14.72 -3.57
N GLU A 442 -1.82 -13.71 -2.70
CA GLU A 442 -0.68 -13.54 -1.79
C GLU A 442 -0.64 -14.64 -0.73
N GLY A 443 -1.79 -15.20 -0.37
CA GLY A 443 -1.89 -16.40 0.47
C GLY A 443 -1.21 -17.60 -0.17
N ILE A 444 -1.53 -17.90 -1.44
CA ILE A 444 -0.89 -18.99 -2.21
C ILE A 444 0.63 -18.79 -2.23
N PHE A 445 1.11 -17.58 -2.52
CA PHE A 445 2.55 -17.29 -2.48
C PHE A 445 3.14 -17.56 -1.09
N THR A 446 2.56 -16.96 -0.05
CA THR A 446 3.06 -17.06 1.33
C THR A 446 3.12 -18.51 1.81
N PHE A 447 2.05 -19.29 1.61
CA PHE A 447 2.02 -20.70 1.99
C PHE A 447 2.99 -21.55 1.16
N SER A 448 3.21 -21.21 -0.11
CA SER A 448 4.25 -21.88 -0.93
C SER A 448 5.65 -21.67 -0.35
N ILE A 449 5.98 -20.44 0.06
CA ILE A 449 7.28 -20.13 0.68
C ILE A 449 7.42 -20.83 2.04
N ILE A 450 6.37 -20.84 2.86
CA ILE A 450 6.35 -21.55 4.14
C ILE A 450 6.62 -23.04 3.92
N GLY A 451 5.99 -23.66 2.92
CA GLY A 451 6.22 -25.06 2.53
C GLY A 451 7.67 -25.32 2.10
N LEU A 452 8.27 -24.41 1.32
CA LEU A 452 9.68 -24.50 0.92
C LEU A 452 10.64 -24.39 2.11
N ILE A 453 10.38 -23.45 3.02
CA ILE A 453 11.18 -23.28 4.25
C ILE A 453 11.11 -24.54 5.11
N TRP A 454 9.92 -25.12 5.27
CA TRP A 454 9.74 -26.37 5.99
C TRP A 454 10.56 -27.51 5.36
N PHE A 455 10.48 -27.65 4.04
CA PHE A 455 11.25 -28.66 3.30
C PHE A 455 12.77 -28.46 3.46
N TRP A 456 13.27 -27.23 3.36
CA TRP A 456 14.70 -26.94 3.53
C TRP A 456 15.18 -27.15 4.96
N SER A 457 14.38 -26.77 5.96
CA SER A 457 14.72 -26.94 7.37
C SER A 457 14.83 -28.43 7.74
N ARG A 458 13.93 -29.29 7.24
CA ARG A 458 14.00 -30.74 7.46
C ARG A 458 15.25 -31.38 6.83
N ARG A 459 15.72 -30.86 5.70
CA ARG A 459 16.94 -31.35 5.05
C ARG A 459 18.20 -30.92 5.77
N GLU A 460 18.20 -29.72 6.36
CA GLU A 460 19.31 -29.23 7.18
C GLU A 460 19.50 -30.12 8.41
N SER A 461 18.43 -30.46 9.13
CA SER A 461 18.52 -31.30 10.33
C SER A 461 19.07 -32.71 10.04
N LEU A 462 18.69 -33.31 8.91
CA LEU A 462 19.22 -34.60 8.47
C LEU A 462 20.72 -34.57 8.15
N ASN A 463 21.21 -33.46 7.58
CA ASN A 463 22.62 -33.32 7.22
C ASN A 463 23.52 -33.03 8.43
N THR A 464 22.98 -32.51 9.54
CA THR A 464 23.73 -32.25 10.79
C THR A 464 23.77 -33.44 11.75
N SER A 465 22.91 -34.44 11.53
CA SER A 465 22.86 -35.67 12.34
C SER A 465 23.76 -36.81 11.82
N VAL A 466 24.45 -36.58 10.70
CA VAL A 466 25.48 -37.44 10.12
C VAL A 466 26.82 -36.76 10.33
#